data_AF-A0A9X8JIR0-F1
#
_entry.id   AF-A0A9X8JIR0-F1
#
_cell.length_a   1.000
_cell.length_b   1.000
_cell.length_c   1.000
_cell.angle_alpha   90.00
_cell.angle_beta   90.00
_cell.angle_gamma   90.00
#
_symmetry.space_group_name_H-M   'P 1'
#
loop_
_entity.id
_entity.type
_entity.pdbx_description
1 polymer ?
#
loop_
_entity_poly.entity_id
_entity_poly.type
_entity_poly.pdbx_seq_one_letter_code
_entity_poly.pdbx_strand_id
1 'polypeptide(L)' 'MGESNKTLFIVIWVITFFPCYRMARKAGFGWPMAIFLSIPVIHYISLYFFAFKKWPTLPNAS' A
#
# COMPACT_ATOMS: atom_id res chain seq x y z
N MET A 1 -13.33 -6.28 -22.39
CA MET A 1 -12.02 -6.34 -21.69
C MET A 1 -11.54 -7.77 -21.68
N GLY A 2 -10.49 -8.10 -22.43
CA GLY A 2 -10.01 -9.48 -22.59
C GLY A 2 -9.44 -10.07 -21.29
N GLU A 3 -9.63 -11.37 -21.08
CA GLU A 3 -9.20 -12.16 -19.91
C GLU A 3 -7.74 -11.89 -19.49
N SER A 4 -6.82 -11.74 -20.45
CA SER A 4 -5.40 -11.45 -20.21
C SER A 4 -5.15 -10.17 -19.41
N ASN A 5 -6.02 -9.16 -19.56
CA ASN A 5 -5.88 -7.89 -18.87
C ASN A 5 -6.21 -8.02 -17.37
N LYS A 6 -7.16 -8.89 -17.01
CA LYS A 6 -7.56 -9.11 -15.62
C LYS A 6 -6.44 -9.81 -14.84
N THR A 7 -5.80 -10.81 -15.45
CA THR A 7 -4.67 -11.53 -14.85
C THR A 7 -3.49 -10.60 -14.60
N LEU A 8 -3.11 -9.78 -15.59
CA LEU A 8 -2.07 -8.76 -15.41
C LEU A 8 -2.41 -7.80 -14.27
N PHE A 9 -3.66 -7.36 -14.18
CA PHE A 9 -4.11 -6.45 -13.14
C PHE A 9 -4.00 -7.07 -11.74
N ILE A 10 -4.40 -8.33 -11.58
CA ILE A 10 -4.31 -9.07 -10.31
C ILE A 10 -2.84 -9.29 -9.92
N VAL A 11 -1.97 -9.65 -10.87
CA VAL A 11 -0.54 -9.84 -10.60
C VAL A 11 0.10 -8.54 -10.13
N ILE A 12 -0.16 -7.43 -10.84
CA ILE A 12 0.32 -6.10 -10.44
C ILE A 12 -0.21 -5.73 -9.05
N TRP A 13 -1.49 -6.00 -8.77
CA TRP A 13 -2.14 -5.72 -7.49
C TRP A 13 -1.49 -6.48 -6.33
N VAL A 14 -1.19 -7.77 -6.49
CA VAL A 14 -0.52 -8.58 -5.45
C VAL A 14 0.90 -8.07 -5.17
N ILE A 15 1.65 -7.71 -6.21
CA ILE A 15 3.01 -7.15 -6.08
C ILE A 15 2.98 -5.81 -5.34
N THR A 16 1.97 -4.97 -5.62
CA THR A 16 1.78 -3.66 -4.97
C THR A 16 1.14 -3.77 -3.57
N PHE A 17 0.40 -4.83 -3.28
CA PHE A 17 -0.18 -5.11 -1.97
C PHE A 17 0.90 -5.29 -0.90
N PHE A 18 1.96 -6.04 -1.20
CA PHE A 18 3.03 -6.35 -0.25
C PHE A 18 3.76 -5.10 0.31
N PRO A 19 4.25 -4.14 -0.50
CA PRO A 19 4.85 -2.91 0.02
C PRO A 19 3.81 -2.06 0.77
N CYS A 20 2.56 -1.99 0.31
CA CYS A 20 1.49 -1.30 1.04
C CYS A 20 1.19 -1.89 2.40
N TYR A 21 1.17 -3.21 2.50
CA TYR A 21 1.02 -3.92 3.77
C TYR A 21 2.19 -3.60 4.70
N ARG A 22 3.44 -3.65 4.22
CA ARG A 22 4.62 -3.26 5.03
C ARG A 22 4.57 -1.81 5.48
N MET A 23 4.15 -0.88 4.61
CA MET A 23 4.02 0.54 4.96
C MET A 23 2.92 0.78 5.98
N ALA A 24 1.73 0.18 5.79
CA ALA A 24 0.63 0.24 6.74
C ALA A 24 1.06 -0.25 8.13
N ARG A 25 1.76 -1.38 8.18
CA ARG A 25 2.30 -1.95 9.43
C ARG A 25 3.36 -1.05 10.07
N LYS A 26 4.30 -0.51 9.29
CA LYS A 26 5.32 0.46 9.77
C LYS A 26 4.70 1.72 10.35
N ALA A 27 3.57 2.14 9.80
CA ALA A 27 2.83 3.30 10.26
C ALA A 27 1.87 3.00 11.43
N GLY A 28 1.82 1.77 11.93
CA GLY A 28 0.97 1.35 13.05
C GLY A 28 -0.48 1.02 12.65
N PHE A 29 -0.81 0.97 11.36
CA PHE A 29 -2.14 0.65 10.88
C PHE A 29 -2.37 -0.86 10.78
N GLY A 30 -3.61 -1.27 11.09
CA GLY A 30 -4.04 -2.68 11.02
C GLY A 30 -4.22 -3.20 9.59
N TRP A 31 -4.39 -4.52 9.49
CA TRP A 31 -4.67 -5.25 8.24
C TRP A 31 -5.82 -4.71 7.35
N PRO A 32 -6.94 -4.15 7.84
CA PRO A 32 -7.96 -3.56 6.95
C PRO A 32 -7.44 -2.34 6.19
N MET A 33 -6.46 -1.61 6.73
CA MET A 33 -5.88 -0.47 6.03
C MET A 33 -5.06 -0.91 4.82
N ALA A 34 -4.40 -2.07 4.88
CA ALA A 34 -3.65 -2.60 3.74
C ALA A 34 -4.55 -2.95 2.55
N ILE A 35 -5.77 -3.41 2.80
CA ILE A 35 -6.77 -3.67 1.76
C ILE A 35 -7.23 -2.34 1.14
N PHE A 36 -7.51 -1.32 1.96
CA PHE A 36 -7.90 0.00 1.46
C PHE A 36 -6.80 0.65 0.60
N LEU A 37 -5.54 0.51 1.04
CA LEU A 37 -4.33 0.99 0.36
C LEU A 37 -4.00 0.26 -0.94
N SER A 38 -4.52 -0.96 -1.11
CA SER A 38 -4.24 -1.79 -2.29
C SER A 38 -5.13 -1.46 -3.48
N ILE A 39 -6.21 -0.70 -3.31
CA ILE A 39 -7.02 -0.22 -4.43
C ILE A 39 -6.11 0.65 -5.32
N PRO A 40 -5.93 0.33 -6.62
CA PRO A 40 -4.85 0.88 -7.45
C PRO A 40 -4.84 2.40 -7.53
N VAL A 41 -6.00 3.06 -7.49
CA VAL A 41 -6.08 4.53 -7.45
C VAL A 41 -5.63 5.07 -6.09
N ILE A 42 -6.06 4.43 -5.01
CA ILE A 42 -5.70 4.79 -3.63
C ILE A 42 -4.22 4.47 -3.39
N HIS A 43 -3.67 3.47 -4.06
CA HIS A 43 -2.27 3.05 -3.97
C HIS A 43 -1.31 4.20 -4.29
N TYR A 44 -1.51 4.92 -5.41
CA TYR A 44 -0.66 6.05 -5.78
C TYR A 44 -0.78 7.23 -4.81
N ILE A 45 -2.01 7.55 -4.37
CA ILE A 45 -2.25 8.60 -3.37
C ILE A 45 -1.57 8.24 -2.04
N SER A 46 -1.63 6.96 -1.69
CA SER A 46 -1.05 6.48 -0.45
C SER A 46 0.46 6.45 -0.48
N LEU A 47 1.07 6.06 -1.61
CA LEU A 47 2.50 6.20 -1.83
C LEU A 47 2.96 7.64 -1.68
N TYR A 48 2.20 8.60 -2.21
CA TYR A 48 2.46 10.02 -2.03
C TYR A 48 2.39 10.43 -0.55
N PHE A 49 1.32 10.04 0.17
CA PHE A 49 1.23 10.28 1.61
C PHE A 49 2.35 9.57 2.41
N PHE A 50 2.73 8.34 2.04
CA PHE A 50 3.81 7.58 2.68
C PHE A 50 5.18 8.19 2.44
N ALA A 51 5.46 8.68 1.24
CA ALA A 51 6.74 9.27 0.88
C ALA A 51 6.92 10.69 1.46
N PHE A 52 5.86 11.50 1.45
CA PHE A 52 5.99 12.94 1.74
C PHE A 52 5.44 13.37 3.09
N LYS A 53 4.57 12.57 3.74
CA LYS A 53 4.06 12.94 5.06
C LYS A 53 5.05 12.48 6.14
N LYS A 54 5.33 13.37 7.11
CA LYS A 54 6.06 13.01 8.32
C LYS A 54 5.19 12.07 9.15
N TRP A 55 5.56 10.80 9.22
CA TRP A 55 4.86 9.81 10.01
C TRP A 55 5.15 10.01 11.49
N PRO A 56 4.21 9.68 12.38
CA PRO A 56 4.48 9.56 13.81
C PRO A 56 5.31 8.29 14.05
N THR A 57 6.46 8.18 13.40
CA THR A 57 7.49 7.21 13.80
C THR A 57 8.12 7.75 15.06
N LEU A 58 7.91 7.00 16.14
CA LEU A 58 8.42 7.24 17.48
C LEU A 58 9.89 7.70 17.46
N PRO A 59 10.32 8.63 18.33
CA PRO A 59 11.70 9.12 18.41
C PRO A 59 12.78 8.05 18.63
N ASN A 60 12.39 6.82 18.99
CA ASN A 60 13.30 5.72 19.31
C ASN A 60 13.02 4.49 18.44
N ALA A 61 13.41 4.54 17.16
CA ALA A 61 13.83 3.32 16.47
C ALA A 61 15.33 3.14 16.78
N SER A 62 15.64 2.71 18.00
CA SER A 62 16.95 2.22 18.42
C SER A 62 17.15 0.77 18.00
#